data_AF-A0A1H2EN14-F1
#
_entry.id   AF-A0A1H2EN14-F1
#
_cell.length_a   1.000
_cell.length_b   1.000
_cell.length_c   1.000
_cell.angle_alpha   90.00
_cell.angle_beta   90.00
_cell.angle_gamma   90.00
#
_symmetry.space_group_name_H-M   'P 1'
#
loop_
_entity.id
_entity.type
_entity.pdbx_description
1 polymer ?
#
loop_
_entity_poly.entity_id
_entity_poly.type
_entity_poly.pdbx_seq_one_letter_code
_entity_poly.pdbx_strand_id
1 'polypeptide(L)'
;MSRYALLSLLALALVFLPVLPASATAFRVESPDKNTIGIGGDITNRVIRYDPKRKELNASLTIDYSRYATSGGLTKEDLFFTFPKVAFDPVTKILSVVPPSGGEAVPIGEWKEGSLGGHAVLLYETSVFVTSRDRTAIRLFLDVDTERTAEAMKKKAAVEESQPVEEKLK
;
A
#
# COMPACT_ATOMS: atom_id res chain seq x y z
N MET A 1 -58.97 -28.36 25.99
CA MET A 1 -58.48 -27.18 25.24
C MET A 1 -57.02 -26.95 25.62
N SER A 2 -56.06 -27.28 24.75
CA SER A 2 -54.61 -27.12 25.01
C SER A 2 -54.02 -26.14 23.99
N ARG A 3 -53.42 -25.04 24.47
CA ARG A 3 -52.97 -23.87 23.69
C ARG A 3 -51.44 -23.78 23.56
N TYR A 4 -50.72 -24.90 23.46
CA TYR A 4 -49.26 -24.89 23.49
C TYR A 4 -48.58 -25.69 22.37
N ALA A 5 -49.09 -25.59 21.15
CA ALA A 5 -48.53 -26.35 20.01
C ALA A 5 -48.15 -25.50 18.80
N LEU A 6 -48.06 -24.17 18.91
CA LEU A 6 -47.91 -23.31 17.72
C LEU A 6 -46.77 -22.28 17.76
N LEU A 7 -45.83 -22.39 18.70
CA LEU A 7 -44.72 -21.42 18.83
C LEU A 7 -43.32 -22.00 18.57
N SER A 8 -43.21 -23.28 18.22
CA SER A 8 -41.91 -23.95 18.10
C SER A 8 -41.30 -23.96 16.69
N LEU A 9 -42.02 -23.49 15.66
CA LEU A 9 -41.60 -23.63 14.27
C LEU A 9 -41.00 -22.35 13.63
N LEU A 10 -40.84 -21.27 14.39
CA LEU A 10 -40.32 -19.99 13.90
C LEU A 10 -38.92 -19.66 14.45
N ALA A 11 -38.13 -20.67 14.82
CA ALA A 11 -36.76 -20.50 15.31
C ALA A 11 -35.69 -21.08 14.36
N LEU A 12 -36.09 -21.60 13.19
CA LEU A 12 -35.19 -22.25 12.22
C LEU A 12 -35.20 -21.55 10.84
N ALA A 13 -35.35 -20.24 10.83
CA ALA A 13 -35.20 -19.41 9.63
C ALA A 13 -34.30 -18.19 9.91
N LEU A 14 -33.48 -18.25 10.96
CA LEU A 14 -32.46 -17.23 11.18
C LEU A 14 -31.24 -17.53 10.30
N VAL A 15 -31.28 -16.90 9.12
CA VAL A 15 -30.11 -16.18 8.59
C VAL A 15 -28.95 -17.08 8.14
N PHE A 16 -29.20 -17.89 7.10
CA PHE A 16 -28.20 -18.02 6.04
C PHE A 16 -28.24 -16.73 5.21
N LEU A 17 -27.73 -15.62 5.76
CA LEU A 17 -27.34 -14.49 4.93
C LEU A 17 -26.17 -14.99 4.08
N PRO A 18 -26.28 -15.06 2.74
CA PRO A 18 -25.10 -15.25 1.92
C PRO A 18 -24.17 -14.08 2.24
N VAL A 19 -23.05 -14.37 2.89
CA VAL A 19 -21.93 -13.43 2.98
C VAL A 19 -21.49 -13.24 1.55
N LEU A 20 -21.98 -12.20 0.88
CA LEU A 20 -21.45 -11.82 -0.42
C LEU A 20 -19.95 -11.62 -0.20
N PRO A 21 -19.07 -12.37 -0.88
CA PRO A 21 -17.65 -12.07 -0.82
C PRO A 21 -17.52 -10.64 -1.35
N ALA A 22 -17.10 -9.71 -0.48
CA ALA A 22 -16.72 -8.39 -0.90
C ALA A 22 -15.60 -8.59 -1.93
N SER A 23 -15.95 -8.43 -3.21
CA SER A 23 -15.04 -8.69 -4.32
C SER A 23 -13.90 -7.70 -4.19
N ALA A 24 -12.74 -8.22 -3.82
CA ALA A 24 -11.55 -7.47 -3.52
C ALA A 24 -11.03 -6.89 -4.84
N THR A 25 -11.35 -5.63 -5.08
CA THR A 25 -10.97 -4.93 -6.30
C THR A 25 -9.59 -4.32 -6.10
N ALA A 26 -8.62 -4.77 -6.90
CA ALA A 26 -7.35 -4.07 -7.02
C ALA A 26 -7.63 -2.59 -7.32
N PHE A 27 -6.93 -1.71 -6.63
CA PHE A 27 -7.14 -0.27 -6.76
C PHE A 27 -5.82 0.46 -6.95
N ARG A 28 -5.96 1.67 -7.48
CA ARG A 28 -4.85 2.55 -7.82
C ARG A 28 -5.04 3.88 -7.11
N VAL A 29 -4.00 4.35 -6.43
CA VAL A 29 -3.94 5.68 -5.82
C VAL A 29 -2.98 6.53 -6.62
N GLU A 30 -3.45 7.65 -7.15
CA GLU A 30 -2.60 8.62 -7.88
C GLU A 30 -2.04 9.65 -6.90
N SER A 31 -0.74 9.97 -7.03
CA SER A 31 -0.16 11.14 -6.39
C SER A 31 -0.75 12.41 -7.04
N PRO A 32 -1.19 13.42 -6.27
CA PRO A 32 -1.62 14.70 -6.84
C PRO A 32 -0.47 15.45 -7.54
N ASP A 33 0.78 15.10 -7.24
CA ASP A 33 1.95 15.75 -7.81
C ASP A 33 2.20 15.25 -9.24
N LYS A 34 2.43 16.20 -10.14
CA LYS A 34 2.88 15.94 -11.52
C LYS A 34 4.11 16.79 -11.78
N ASN A 35 5.14 16.15 -12.31
CA ASN A 35 6.40 16.84 -12.62
C ASN A 35 6.62 16.83 -14.13
N THR A 36 6.90 18.00 -14.70
CA THR A 36 7.26 18.12 -16.12
C THR A 36 8.67 17.61 -16.33
N ILE A 37 8.88 16.81 -17.37
CA ILE A 37 10.20 16.27 -17.67
C ILE A 37 10.59 16.50 -19.13
N GLY A 38 11.89 16.54 -19.41
CA GLY A 38 12.40 16.40 -20.78
C GLY A 38 12.09 15.00 -21.33
N ILE A 39 11.87 14.89 -22.65
CA ILE A 39 11.34 13.67 -23.31
C ILE A 39 12.29 12.44 -23.19
N GLY A 40 13.56 12.64 -22.78
CA GLY A 40 14.55 11.57 -22.57
C GLY A 40 14.67 11.10 -21.11
N GLY A 41 15.48 10.06 -20.88
CA GLY A 41 15.99 9.70 -19.57
C GLY A 41 15.37 8.47 -18.90
N ASP A 42 16.24 7.71 -18.22
CA ASP A 42 15.94 6.45 -17.55
C ASP A 42 15.72 6.68 -16.05
N ILE A 43 14.78 5.94 -15.44
CA ILE A 43 14.59 5.98 -13.98
C ILE A 43 15.67 5.10 -13.34
N THR A 44 16.60 5.71 -12.62
CA THR A 44 17.76 5.00 -12.04
C THR A 44 17.64 4.74 -10.55
N ASN A 45 16.83 5.53 -9.85
CA ASN A 45 16.61 5.35 -8.41
C ASN A 45 15.14 5.60 -8.04
N ARG A 46 14.66 4.83 -7.06
CA ARG A 46 13.33 4.97 -6.46
C ARG A 46 13.47 4.83 -4.96
N VAL A 47 13.13 5.89 -4.22
CA VAL A 47 13.21 5.91 -2.76
C VAL A 47 11.84 6.27 -2.21
N ILE A 48 11.39 5.51 -1.21
CA ILE A 48 10.08 5.70 -0.58
C ILE A 48 10.31 5.97 0.91
N ARG A 49 9.69 7.02 1.41
CA ARG A 49 9.82 7.47 2.80
C ARG A 49 8.47 7.86 3.34
N TYR A 50 8.23 7.55 4.61
CA TYR A 50 7.07 8.05 5.33
C TYR A 50 7.49 9.22 6.22
N ASP A 51 6.77 10.33 6.14
CA ASP A 51 6.88 11.43 7.10
C ASP A 51 5.79 11.27 8.18
N PRO A 52 6.13 10.81 9.40
CA PRO A 52 5.15 10.62 10.46
C PRO A 52 4.58 11.93 11.01
N LYS A 53 5.27 13.07 10.83
CA LYS A 53 4.76 14.37 11.26
C LYS A 53 3.65 14.87 10.35
N ARG A 54 3.85 14.70 9.03
CA ARG A 54 2.88 15.11 8.00
C ARG A 54 1.86 14.02 7.67
N LYS A 55 2.12 12.78 8.10
CA LYS A 55 1.35 11.58 7.75
C LYS A 55 1.28 11.36 6.24
N GLU A 56 2.42 11.57 5.59
CA GLU A 56 2.55 11.55 4.13
C GLU A 56 3.53 10.46 3.71
N LEU A 57 3.15 9.69 2.69
CA LEU A 57 4.07 8.77 2.02
C LEU A 57 4.68 9.50 0.82
N ASN A 58 5.99 9.67 0.84
CA ASN A 58 6.75 10.38 -0.17
C ASN A 58 7.56 9.40 -1.02
N ALA A 59 7.55 9.61 -2.32
CA ALA A 59 8.38 8.89 -3.27
C ALA A 59 9.29 9.87 -4.01
N SER A 60 10.57 9.54 -4.08
CA SER A 60 11.58 10.25 -4.85
C SER A 60 12.01 9.37 -6.03
N LEU A 61 11.98 9.92 -7.24
CA LEU A 61 12.46 9.27 -8.46
C LEU A 61 13.64 10.06 -9.01
N THR A 62 14.75 9.39 -9.30
CA THR A 62 15.87 10.03 -10.01
C THR A 62 15.80 9.66 -11.49
N ILE A 63 15.65 10.67 -12.34
CA ILE A 63 15.71 10.54 -13.80
C ILE A 63 17.14 10.85 -14.24
N ASP A 64 17.74 9.93 -15.00
CA ASP A 64 19.08 10.08 -15.56
C ASP A 64 19.01 10.36 -17.06
N TYR A 65 19.47 11.56 -17.44
CA TYR A 65 19.50 12.07 -18.81
C TYR A 65 20.85 11.86 -19.49
N SER A 66 21.83 11.20 -18.85
CA SER A 66 23.21 11.06 -19.37
C SER A 66 23.29 10.51 -20.80
N ARG A 67 22.34 9.66 -21.21
CA ARG A 67 22.26 9.10 -22.58
C ARG A 67 21.74 10.07 -23.64
N TYR A 68 21.15 11.20 -23.22
CA TYR A 68 20.43 12.15 -24.07
C TYR A 68 20.93 13.59 -23.90
N ALA A 69 21.76 13.86 -22.89
CA ALA A 69 22.30 15.18 -22.63
C ALA A 69 23.29 15.59 -23.72
N THR A 70 22.95 16.62 -24.49
CA THR A 70 23.93 17.40 -25.25
C THR A 70 24.71 18.29 -24.27
N SER A 71 25.98 18.55 -24.57
CA SER A 71 26.95 19.23 -23.69
C SER A 71 26.37 20.48 -23.00
N GLY A 72 26.17 20.41 -21.67
CA GLY A 72 25.77 21.54 -20.82
C GLY A 72 24.44 21.42 -20.07
N GLY A 73 23.64 20.37 -20.29
CA GLY A 73 22.36 20.16 -19.59
C GLY A 73 22.47 19.42 -18.25
N LEU A 74 21.42 19.53 -17.40
CA LEU A 74 21.21 18.68 -16.22
C LEU A 74 21.29 17.20 -16.61
N THR A 75 22.20 16.45 -15.97
CA THR A 75 22.40 15.02 -16.23
C THR A 75 21.49 14.14 -15.39
N LYS A 76 21.05 14.64 -14.23
CA LYS A 76 20.10 13.97 -13.33
C LYS A 76 19.10 14.96 -12.78
N GLU A 77 17.86 14.50 -12.59
CA GLU A 77 16.77 15.26 -11.99
C GLU A 77 16.06 14.40 -10.96
N ASP A 78 15.88 14.92 -9.75
CA ASP A 78 15.11 14.28 -8.70
C ASP A 78 13.68 14.82 -8.68
N LEU A 79 12.71 13.91 -8.83
CA LEU A 79 11.29 14.20 -8.81
C LEU A 79 10.68 13.70 -7.51
N PHE A 80 9.86 14.54 -6.87
CA PHE A 80 9.21 14.24 -5.60
C PHE A 80 7.70 14.11 -5.78
N PHE A 81 7.12 13.09 -5.17
CA PHE A 81 5.69 12.78 -5.21
C PHE A 81 5.19 12.46 -3.80
N THR A 82 4.02 12.99 -3.46
CA THR A 82 3.35 12.81 -2.18
C THR A 82 2.12 11.94 -2.38
N PHE A 83 1.85 10.99 -1.49
CA PHE A 83 0.62 10.19 -1.51
C PHE A 83 -0.22 10.51 -0.28
N PRO A 84 -1.42 11.08 -0.48
CA PRO A 84 -2.31 11.40 0.62
C PRO A 84 -2.97 10.14 1.19
N LYS A 85 -3.48 10.24 2.42
CA LYS A 85 -4.33 9.22 3.08
C LYS A 85 -3.63 7.87 3.36
N VAL A 86 -2.32 7.91 3.62
CA VAL A 86 -1.59 6.75 4.14
C VAL A 86 -1.57 6.80 5.67
N ALA A 87 -2.24 5.82 6.29
CA ALA A 87 -2.23 5.62 7.72
C ALA A 87 -0.99 4.84 8.14
N PHE A 88 -0.44 5.18 9.30
CA PHE A 88 0.69 4.48 9.90
C PHE A 88 0.31 4.05 11.30
N ASP A 89 0.51 2.76 11.60
CA ASP A 89 0.37 2.21 12.93
C ASP A 89 1.74 2.17 13.63
N PRO A 90 1.97 2.97 14.69
CA PRO A 90 3.24 3.00 15.40
C PRO A 90 3.56 1.70 16.16
N VAL A 91 2.56 0.88 16.46
CA VAL A 91 2.74 -0.37 17.21
C VAL A 91 3.26 -1.46 16.29
N THR A 92 2.56 -1.71 15.18
CA THR A 92 2.91 -2.74 14.21
C THR A 92 3.93 -2.26 13.17
N LYS A 93 4.18 -0.95 13.11
CA LYS A 93 4.99 -0.28 12.08
C LYS A 93 4.46 -0.48 10.65
N ILE A 94 3.18 -0.79 10.50
CA ILE A 94 2.54 -1.04 9.20
C ILE A 94 2.00 0.27 8.63
N LEU A 95 2.21 0.45 7.33
CA LEU A 95 1.54 1.48 6.54
C LEU A 95 0.34 0.87 5.82
N SER A 96 -0.78 1.57 5.87
CA SER A 96 -2.03 1.17 5.21
C SER A 96 -2.63 2.32 4.43
N VAL A 97 -3.33 2.03 3.35
CA VAL A 97 -4.05 3.02 2.54
C VAL A 97 -5.53 2.65 2.45
N VAL A 98 -6.40 3.65 2.49
CA VAL A 98 -7.85 3.43 2.30
C VAL A 98 -8.17 3.49 0.81
N PRO A 99 -8.89 2.50 0.24
CA PRO A 99 -9.32 2.55 -1.15
C PRO A 99 -10.08 3.84 -1.49
N PRO A 100 -9.92 4.41 -2.70
CA PRO A 100 -10.64 5.61 -3.10
C PRO A 100 -12.17 5.46 -3.07
N SER A 101 -12.67 4.24 -3.29
CA SER A 101 -14.09 3.88 -3.19
C SER A 101 -14.64 3.91 -1.76
N GLY A 102 -13.79 4.12 -0.76
CA GLY A 102 -14.09 3.83 0.64
C GLY A 102 -13.94 2.33 0.94
N GLY A 103 -13.75 2.00 2.22
CA GLY A 103 -13.56 0.63 2.68
C GLY A 103 -12.58 0.52 3.83
N GLU A 104 -12.18 -0.71 4.14
CA GLU A 104 -11.15 -1.01 5.13
C GLU A 104 -9.76 -0.59 4.64
N ALA A 105 -8.90 -0.21 5.58
CA ALA A 105 -7.53 0.17 5.26
C ALA A 105 -6.74 -1.09 4.85
N VAL A 106 -6.10 -1.03 3.68
CA VAL A 106 -5.32 -2.14 3.14
C VAL A 106 -3.85 -1.91 3.43
N PRO A 107 -3.14 -2.87 4.03
CA PRO A 107 -1.74 -2.71 4.38
C PRO A 107 -0.88 -2.78 3.12
N ILE A 108 0.01 -1.81 2.94
CA ILE A 108 0.83 -1.63 1.72
C ILE A 108 2.32 -1.86 1.96
N GLY A 109 2.76 -1.82 3.22
CA GLY A 109 4.17 -2.02 3.56
C GLY A 109 4.49 -1.83 5.02
N GLU A 110 5.76 -1.94 5.34
CA GLU A 110 6.31 -1.82 6.68
C GLU A 110 7.33 -0.67 6.73
N TRP A 111 7.29 0.08 7.82
CA TRP A 111 8.32 1.04 8.15
C TRP A 111 9.54 0.32 8.74
N LYS A 112 10.68 0.42 8.07
CA LYS A 112 11.95 -0.10 8.58
C LYS A 112 12.98 1.02 8.75
N GLU A 113 13.72 0.92 9.85
CA GLU A 113 14.93 1.70 10.04
C GLU A 113 16.00 1.16 9.09
N GLY A 114 16.49 2.02 8.20
CA GLY A 114 17.63 1.74 7.35
C GLY A 114 18.95 1.93 8.08
N SER A 115 20.00 1.31 7.55
CA SER A 115 21.35 1.26 8.13
C SER A 115 22.11 2.59 8.23
N LEU A 116 21.55 3.71 7.76
CA LEU A 116 22.17 5.05 7.77
C LEU A 116 21.28 6.13 8.41
N GLY A 117 20.43 5.77 9.36
CA GLY A 117 19.47 6.70 10.00
C GLY A 117 18.34 7.16 9.07
N GLY A 118 18.31 6.62 7.85
CA GLY A 118 17.25 6.81 6.88
C GLY A 118 16.10 5.85 7.16
N HIS A 119 14.94 6.40 7.43
CA HIS A 119 13.68 5.67 7.57
C HIS A 119 13.16 5.31 6.17
N ALA A 120 13.07 4.01 5.86
CA ALA A 120 12.61 3.51 4.57
C ALA A 120 11.29 2.75 4.71
N VAL A 121 10.45 2.85 3.68
CA VAL A 121 9.25 2.01 3.58
C VAL A 121 9.57 0.83 2.69
N LEU A 122 9.37 -0.38 3.22
CA LEU A 122 9.39 -1.60 2.42
C LEU A 122 7.96 -1.94 2.04
N LEU A 123 7.64 -1.79 0.76
CA LEU A 123 6.34 -2.20 0.24
C LEU A 123 6.24 -3.73 0.23
N TYR A 124 5.03 -4.23 0.43
CA TYR A 124 4.72 -5.62 0.18
C TYR A 124 4.69 -5.90 -1.32
N GLU A 125 4.91 -7.16 -1.70
CA GLU A 125 4.89 -7.59 -3.13
C GLU A 125 3.58 -7.27 -3.85
N THR A 126 2.52 -7.06 -3.06
CA THR A 126 1.16 -6.78 -3.50
C THR A 126 0.91 -5.29 -3.70
N SER A 127 1.90 -4.45 -3.40
CA SER A 127 1.85 -2.99 -3.55
C SER A 127 3.05 -2.51 -4.34
N VAL A 128 2.81 -1.89 -5.50
CA VAL A 128 3.89 -1.44 -6.39
C VAL A 128 3.67 -0.01 -6.85
N PHE A 129 4.76 0.75 -6.94
CA PHE A 129 4.73 2.06 -7.59
C PHE A 129 4.84 1.91 -9.10
N VAL A 130 3.85 2.43 -9.81
CA VAL A 130 3.80 2.47 -11.27
C VAL A 130 3.96 3.91 -11.73
N THR A 131 4.95 4.15 -12.57
CA THR A 131 5.14 5.44 -13.22
C THR A 131 4.43 5.45 -14.56
N SER A 132 3.60 6.46 -14.82
CA SER A 132 3.09 6.76 -16.16
C SER A 132 3.76 8.03 -16.67
N ARG A 133 4.21 8.00 -17.91
CA ARG A 133 4.87 9.13 -18.57
C ARG A 133 4.03 9.51 -19.79
N ASP A 134 3.60 10.76 -19.83
CA ASP A 134 3.08 11.38 -21.05
C ASP A 134 4.12 12.38 -21.59
N ARG A 135 3.79 13.12 -22.65
CA ARG A 135 4.72 14.06 -23.30
C ARG A 135 5.04 15.29 -22.44
N THR A 136 4.28 15.56 -21.38
CA THR A 136 4.38 16.80 -20.59
C THR A 136 4.58 16.55 -19.10
N ALA A 137 4.35 15.33 -18.60
CA ALA A 137 4.45 15.01 -17.19
C ALA A 137 4.78 13.53 -16.92
N ILE A 138 5.46 13.29 -15.81
CA ILE A 138 5.45 12.02 -15.10
C ILE A 138 4.38 12.08 -14.01
N ARG A 139 3.63 10.97 -13.89
CA ARG A 139 2.70 10.70 -12.81
C ARG A 139 3.10 9.42 -12.09
N LEU A 140 2.88 9.39 -10.79
CA LEU A 140 3.17 8.23 -9.96
C LEU A 140 1.89 7.68 -9.35
N PHE A 141 1.73 6.37 -9.49
CA PHE A 141 0.60 5.62 -8.99
C PHE A 141 1.09 4.57 -7.99
N LEU A 142 0.35 4.36 -6.92
CA LEU A 142 0.48 3.20 -6.05
C LEU A 142 -0.62 2.20 -6.43
N ASP A 143 -0.22 1.09 -7.03
CA ASP A 143 -1.11 -0.02 -7.36
C ASP A 143 -1.12 -1.02 -6.22
N VAL A 144 -2.30 -1.36 -5.73
CA VAL A 144 -2.50 -2.30 -4.62
C VAL A 144 -3.41 -3.43 -5.08
N ASP A 145 -2.87 -4.65 -5.04
CA ASP A 145 -3.59 -5.89 -5.28
C ASP A 145 -4.19 -6.38 -3.96
N THR A 146 -5.48 -6.14 -3.77
CA THR A 146 -6.20 -6.45 -2.52
C THR A 146 -6.34 -7.94 -2.24
N GLU A 147 -6.47 -8.79 -3.27
CA GLU A 147 -6.62 -10.24 -3.11
C GLU A 147 -5.34 -10.85 -2.58
N ARG A 148 -4.22 -10.56 -3.25
CA ARG A 148 -2.91 -11.08 -2.83
C ARG A 148 -2.50 -10.52 -1.48
N THR A 149 -2.88 -9.27 -1.17
CA THR A 149 -2.60 -8.66 0.15
C THR A 149 -3.34 -9.38 1.26
N ALA A 150 -4.64 -9.65 1.10
CA ALA A 150 -5.44 -10.36 2.11
C ALA A 150 -4.92 -11.79 2.35
N GLU A 151 -4.49 -12.50 1.31
CA GLU A 151 -3.89 -13.83 1.43
C GLU A 151 -2.52 -13.80 2.12
N ALA A 152 -1.66 -12.84 1.77
CA ALA A 152 -0.33 -12.70 2.37
C ALA A 152 -0.42 -12.37 3.87
N MET A 153 -1.38 -11.52 4.27
CA MET A 153 -1.60 -11.17 5.68
C MET A 153 -2.14 -12.37 6.49
N LYS A 154 -3.05 -13.17 5.93
CA LYS A 154 -3.53 -14.41 6.57
C LYS A 154 -2.40 -15.42 6.77
N LYS A 155 -1.49 -15.56 5.80
CA LYS A 155 -0.32 -16.44 5.90
C LYS A 155 0.67 -15.95 6.96
N LYS A 156 0.94 -14.64 7.04
CA LYS A 156 1.81 -14.08 8.08
C LYS A 156 1.24 -14.31 9.49
N ALA A 157 -0.06 -14.05 9.69
CA ALA A 157 -0.72 -14.26 10.98
C ALA A 157 -0.67 -15.74 11.42
N ALA A 158 -0.89 -16.68 10.50
CA ALA A 158 -0.81 -18.11 10.78
C ALA A 158 0.62 -18.57 11.14
N VAL A 159 1.66 -17.96 10.54
CA VAL A 159 3.06 -18.27 10.84
C VAL A 159 3.48 -17.71 12.20
N GLU A 160 2.99 -16.54 12.58
CA GLU A 160 3.29 -15.91 13.86
C GLU A 160 2.62 -16.63 15.05
N GLU A 161 1.40 -17.16 14.86
CA GLU A 161 0.74 -18.05 15.84
C GLU A 161 1.41 -19.43 15.97
N SER A 162 2.21 -19.83 14.97
CA SER A 162 2.89 -21.13 14.96
C SER A 162 4.28 -21.10 15.61
N GLN A 163 4.77 -19.94 16.07
CA GLN A 163 6.05 -19.86 16.76
C GLN A 163 5.90 -20.34 18.22
N PRO A 164 6.61 -21.41 18.65
CA PRO A 164 6.57 -21.85 20.04
C PRO A 164 7.18 -20.78 20.95
N VAL A 165 6.55 -20.58 22.10
CA VAL A 165 6.83 -19.56 23.15
C VAL A 165 8.24 -19.67 23.78
N GLU A 166 9.12 -20.55 23.30
CA GLU A 166 10.39 -20.89 23.98
C GLU A 166 11.50 -19.84 23.93
N GLU A 167 11.33 -18.73 23.18
CA GLU A 167 12.38 -17.69 23.09
C GLU A 167 11.96 -16.34 23.72
N LYS A 168 11.11 -16.36 24.75
CA LYS A 168 10.84 -15.16 25.60
C LYS A 168 11.40 -15.22 27.02
N LEU A 169 12.23 -16.21 27.36
CA LEU A 169 12.93 -16.31 28.65
C LEU A 169 14.38 -16.76 28.47
N LYS A 170 15.25 -15.87 28.00
CA LYS A 170 16.68 -15.84 28.35
C LYS A 170 17.16 -14.41 28.51
#